data_AF-A0A9D4WWF0-F1
#
_entry.id   AF-A0A9D4WWF0-F1
#
_cell.length_a   1.000
_cell.length_b   1.000
_cell.length_c   1.000
_cell.angle_alpha   90.00
_cell.angle_beta   90.00
_cell.angle_gamma   90.00
#
_symmetry.space_group_name_H-M   'P 1'
#
loop_
_entity.id
_entity.type
_entity.pdbx_description
1 polymer ?
#
loop_
_entity_poly.entity_id
_entity_poly.type
_entity_poly.pdbx_seq_one_letter_code
_entity_poly.pdbx_strand_id
1 'polypeptide(L)'
;MEDFHARQELAGSSETSSDIDKLSISNEYGKVSTMRLQFLAAEKRRLDQFSVLVRNIPPDPDESVSELVEHFFLVNHSNTYLTHQVVYNANRLAKLVKKESRMQN
;
A
#
# COMPACT_ATOMS: atom_id res chain seq x y z
N MET A 1 -20.21 66.09 12.14
CA MET A 1 -19.23 65.12 12.67
C MET A 1 -20.04 63.88 13.03
N GLU A 2 -20.63 63.29 11.98
CA GLU A 2 -21.58 62.18 12.04
C GLU A 2 -20.93 60.97 11.34
N ASP A 3 -21.26 59.79 11.84
CA ASP A 3 -21.10 58.48 11.18
C ASP A 3 -19.71 57.87 11.00
N PHE A 4 -18.95 57.77 12.09
CA PHE A 4 -17.80 56.85 12.17
C PHE A 4 -18.04 55.59 13.01
N HIS A 5 -19.27 55.34 13.46
CA HIS A 5 -19.57 54.25 14.40
C HIS A 5 -20.42 53.09 13.88
N ALA A 6 -20.74 53.00 12.58
CA ALA A 6 -21.68 51.99 12.08
C ALA A 6 -21.19 51.18 10.85
N ARG A 7 -19.89 50.88 10.74
CA ARG A 7 -19.35 50.06 9.63
C ARG A 7 -18.24 49.09 10.02
N GLN A 8 -18.42 48.36 11.13
CA GLN A 8 -17.58 47.19 11.39
C GLN A 8 -18.33 46.03 12.04
N GLU A 9 -19.56 45.78 11.60
CA GLU A 9 -20.21 44.47 11.72
C GLU A 9 -20.65 44.06 10.32
N LEU A 10 -19.98 43.05 9.75
CA LEU A 10 -20.32 42.20 8.58
C LEU A 10 -19.04 41.82 7.79
N ALA A 11 -18.02 41.33 8.49
CA ALA A 11 -17.06 40.39 7.89
C ALA A 11 -17.48 38.97 8.29
N GLY A 12 -18.72 38.61 7.96
CA GLY A 12 -19.20 37.23 7.98
C GLY A 12 -18.68 36.53 6.73
N SER A 13 -17.61 35.77 6.93
CA SER A 13 -17.16 34.59 6.18
C SER A 13 -18.06 34.16 5.00
N SER A 14 -17.66 34.49 3.78
CA SER A 14 -18.07 33.73 2.59
C SER A 14 -16.96 32.74 2.26
N GLU A 15 -16.84 31.69 3.07
CA GLU A 15 -16.10 30.50 2.65
C GLU A 15 -16.80 29.94 1.41
N THR A 16 -16.06 29.80 0.30
CA THR A 16 -16.65 29.34 -0.95
C THR A 16 -17.07 27.88 -0.79
N SER A 17 -18.14 27.44 -1.48
CA SER A 17 -18.58 26.03 -1.45
C SER A 17 -17.43 25.05 -1.71
N SER A 18 -16.46 25.45 -2.56
CA SER A 18 -15.26 24.66 -2.84
C SER A 18 -14.28 24.54 -1.66
N ASP A 19 -14.24 25.53 -0.76
CA ASP A 19 -13.40 25.48 0.45
C ASP A 19 -14.03 24.58 1.52
N ILE A 20 -15.37 24.61 1.63
CA ILE A 20 -16.15 23.71 2.49
C ILE A 20 -16.02 22.25 2.02
N ASP A 21 -16.09 22.00 0.71
CA ASP A 21 -15.93 20.66 0.14
C ASP A 21 -14.48 20.14 0.30
N LYS A 22 -13.47 21.00 0.13
CA LYS A 22 -12.05 20.64 0.41
C LYS A 22 -11.83 20.34 1.90
N LEU A 23 -12.46 21.10 2.79
CA LEU A 23 -12.40 20.86 4.23
C LEU A 23 -13.10 19.55 4.62
N SER A 24 -14.22 19.22 3.96
CA SER A 24 -14.94 17.95 4.14
C SER A 24 -14.07 16.75 3.72
N ILE A 25 -13.43 16.79 2.54
CA ILE A 25 -12.58 15.69 2.07
C ILE A 25 -11.36 15.50 2.99
N SER A 26 -10.71 16.57 3.44
CA SER A 26 -9.57 16.49 4.35
C SER A 26 -9.95 15.84 5.69
N ASN A 27 -11.08 16.23 6.26
CA ASN A 27 -11.58 15.70 7.53
C ASN A 27 -11.99 14.22 7.42
N GLU A 28 -12.70 13.85 6.35
CA GLU A 28 -13.07 12.46 6.10
C GLU A 28 -11.85 11.58 5.82
N TYR A 29 -10.86 12.09 5.07
CA TYR A 29 -9.60 11.40 4.87
C TYR A 29 -8.86 11.17 6.20
N GLY A 30 -8.84 12.18 7.08
CA GLY A 30 -8.28 12.06 8.43
C GLY A 30 -8.97 10.96 9.23
N LYS A 31 -10.30 10.93 9.23
CA LYS A 31 -11.11 9.92 9.92
C LYS A 31 -10.83 8.50 9.40
N VAL A 32 -10.87 8.30 8.07
CA VAL A 32 -10.59 7.00 7.44
C VAL A 32 -9.14 6.56 7.71
N SER A 33 -8.19 7.49 7.69
CA SER A 33 -6.78 7.21 8.00
C SER A 33 -6.60 6.74 9.44
N THR A 34 -7.23 7.41 10.41
CA THR A 34 -7.22 6.99 11.82
C THR A 34 -7.84 5.60 11.98
N MET A 35 -8.99 5.34 11.35
CA MET A 35 -9.62 4.02 11.39
C MET A 35 -8.72 2.93 10.78
N ARG A 36 -8.05 3.22 9.66
CA ARG A 36 -7.11 2.29 9.02
C ARG A 36 -5.92 1.99 9.92
N LEU A 37 -5.34 2.99 10.58
CA LEU A 37 -4.20 2.79 11.50
C LEU A 37 -4.60 1.94 12.71
N GLN A 38 -5.77 2.22 13.31
CA GLN A 38 -6.30 1.41 14.40
C GLN A 38 -6.54 -0.04 13.98
N PHE A 39 -7.11 -0.25 12.79
CA PHE A 39 -7.31 -1.58 12.23
C PHE A 39 -5.98 -2.31 12.01
N LEU A 40 -4.99 -1.67 11.36
CA LEU A 40 -3.68 -2.27 11.12
C LEU A 40 -2.94 -2.63 12.41
N ALA A 41 -3.06 -1.82 13.46
CA ALA A 41 -2.44 -2.09 14.77
C ALA A 41 -3.13 -3.24 15.54
N ALA A 42 -4.43 -3.45 15.34
CA ALA A 42 -5.21 -4.51 15.99
C ALA A 42 -5.23 -5.83 15.19
N GLU A 43 -4.84 -5.81 13.92
CA GLU A 43 -4.84 -6.97 13.04
C GLU A 43 -3.90 -8.07 13.55
N LYS A 44 -4.33 -9.33 13.43
CA LYS A 44 -3.50 -10.49 13.79
C LYS A 44 -2.31 -10.63 12.84
N ARG A 45 -1.29 -11.39 13.27
CA ARG A 45 -0.15 -11.74 12.41
C ARG A 45 -0.62 -12.42 11.14
N ARG A 46 -0.24 -11.88 10.00
CA ARG A 46 -0.51 -12.43 8.67
C ARG A 46 0.75 -12.40 7.81
N LEU A 47 0.84 -13.30 6.85
CA LEU A 47 2.04 -13.45 6.00
C LEU A 47 2.37 -12.17 5.21
N ASP A 48 1.37 -11.39 4.82
CA ASP A 48 1.53 -10.13 4.10
C ASP A 48 2.22 -9.03 4.94
N GLN A 49 2.25 -9.16 6.27
CA GLN A 49 2.99 -8.24 7.14
C GLN A 49 4.50 -8.52 7.15
N PHE A 50 4.93 -9.70 6.71
CA PHE A 50 6.34 -10.15 6.76
C PHE A 50 6.92 -10.49 5.38
N SER A 51 6.14 -10.34 4.32
CA SER A 51 6.53 -10.71 2.96
C SER A 51 6.68 -9.46 2.09
N VAL A 52 7.78 -9.39 1.33
CA VAL A 52 8.03 -8.29 0.39
C VAL A 52 8.13 -8.86 -1.03
N LEU A 53 7.46 -8.23 -1.99
CA LEU A 53 7.55 -8.59 -3.40
C LEU A 53 8.71 -7.83 -4.06
N VAL A 54 9.75 -8.57 -4.44
CA VAL A 54 10.92 -8.05 -5.19
C VAL A 54 10.72 -8.29 -6.69
N ARG A 55 10.99 -7.28 -7.52
CA ARG A 55 10.83 -7.33 -8.98
C ARG A 55 12.09 -6.77 -9.66
N ASN A 56 12.25 -7.07 -10.95
CA ASN A 56 13.35 -6.59 -11.79
C ASN A 56 14.73 -6.98 -11.24
N ILE A 57 14.88 -8.23 -10.81
CA ILE A 57 16.16 -8.78 -10.39
C ILE A 57 17.07 -8.84 -11.63
N PRO A 58 18.30 -8.29 -11.59
CA PRO A 58 19.20 -8.32 -12.72
C PRO A 58 19.59 -9.77 -13.07
N PRO A 59 19.66 -10.13 -14.36
CA PRO A 59 20.10 -11.46 -14.75
C PRO A 59 21.61 -11.58 -14.51
N ASP A 60 22.02 -12.67 -13.87
CA ASP A 60 23.42 -13.03 -13.68
C ASP A 60 23.73 -14.31 -14.49
N PRO A 61 24.83 -14.36 -15.27
CA PRO A 61 25.21 -15.56 -16.02
C PRO A 61 25.77 -16.69 -15.13
N ASP A 62 26.31 -16.37 -13.96
CA ASP A 62 27.03 -17.29 -13.08
C ASP A 62 26.16 -17.76 -11.90
N GLU A 63 25.16 -16.97 -11.50
CA GLU A 63 24.24 -17.28 -10.39
C GLU A 63 22.78 -17.39 -10.83
N SER A 64 22.05 -18.32 -10.22
CA SER A 64 20.59 -18.35 -10.36
C SER A 64 19.93 -17.18 -9.63
N VAL A 65 18.71 -16.80 -10.03
CA VAL A 65 17.92 -15.76 -9.35
C VAL A 65 17.74 -16.06 -7.85
N SER A 66 17.70 -17.34 -7.48
CA SER A 66 17.56 -17.78 -6.09
C SER A 66 18.80 -17.44 -5.27
N GLU A 67 19.99 -17.80 -5.79
CA GLU A 67 21.28 -17.57 -5.13
C GLU A 67 21.58 -16.08 -5.02
N LEU A 68 21.32 -15.32 -6.08
CA LEU A 68 21.53 -13.86 -6.10
C LEU A 68 20.68 -13.16 -5.03
N VAL A 69 19.40 -13.53 -4.90
CA VAL A 69 18.50 -12.96 -3.88
C VAL A 69 18.96 -13.36 -2.48
N GLU A 70 19.30 -14.63 -2.28
CA GLU A 70 19.78 -15.12 -1.00
C GLU A 70 21.05 -14.38 -0.55
N HIS A 71 22.06 -14.30 -1.42
CA HIS A 71 23.29 -13.57 -1.12
C HIS A 71 23.02 -12.09 -0.82
N PHE A 72 22.20 -11.42 -1.64
CA PHE A 72 21.84 -10.01 -1.44
C PHE A 72 21.20 -9.76 -0.06
N PHE A 73 20.22 -10.57 0.34
CA PHE A 73 19.52 -10.37 1.60
C PHE A 73 20.33 -10.84 2.81
N LEU A 74 21.16 -11.87 2.68
CA LEU A 74 22.08 -12.26 3.76
C LEU A 74 23.14 -11.19 4.01
N VAL A 75 23.64 -10.51 2.98
CA VAL A 75 24.63 -9.44 3.15
C VAL A 75 24.00 -8.16 3.71
N ASN A 76 22.85 -7.74 3.17
CA ASN A 76 22.25 -6.44 3.52
C ASN A 76 21.28 -6.48 4.71
N HIS A 77 20.66 -7.65 4.96
CA HIS A 77 19.58 -7.83 5.92
C HIS A 77 19.73 -9.13 6.72
N SER A 78 20.96 -9.49 7.10
CA SER A 78 21.34 -10.74 7.78
C SER A 78 20.45 -11.11 8.97
N ASN A 79 20.08 -10.13 9.80
CA ASN A 79 19.32 -10.37 11.04
C ASN A 79 17.81 -10.55 10.81
N THR A 80 17.28 -10.13 9.67
CA THR A 80 15.83 -10.10 9.41
C THR A 80 15.39 -10.99 8.24
N TYR A 81 16.33 -11.41 7.40
CA TYR A 81 16.06 -12.32 6.31
C TYR A 81 15.73 -13.73 6.86
N LEU A 82 14.63 -14.30 6.39
CA LEU A 82 14.19 -15.64 6.77
C LEU A 82 14.24 -16.61 5.59
N THR A 83 13.57 -16.26 4.51
CA THR A 83 13.46 -17.09 3.31
C THR A 83 12.93 -16.26 2.14
N HIS A 84 13.05 -16.79 0.93
CA HIS A 84 12.43 -16.25 -0.27
C HIS A 84 11.77 -17.37 -1.08
N GLN A 85 10.82 -16.99 -1.93
CA GLN A 85 10.19 -17.90 -2.89
C GLN A 85 10.30 -17.28 -4.28
N VAL A 86 11.02 -17.95 -5.18
CA VAL A 86 11.14 -17.52 -6.58
C VAL A 86 9.79 -17.73 -7.29
N VAL A 87 9.37 -16.71 -8.05
CA VAL A 87 8.14 -16.74 -8.85
C VAL A 87 8.47 -17.24 -10.26
N TYR A 88 7.93 -18.41 -10.60
CA TYR A 88 8.08 -19.01 -11.93
C TYR A 88 6.84 -18.78 -12.79
N ASN A 89 7.03 -18.73 -14.12
CA ASN A 89 5.92 -18.68 -15.07
C ASN A 89 5.18 -20.04 -15.12
N ALA A 90 4.23 -20.23 -14.21
CA ALA A 90 3.43 -21.43 -14.12
C ALA A 90 2.16 -21.41 -15.01
N ASN A 91 2.04 -20.45 -15.94
CA ASN A 91 0.81 -20.28 -16.73
C ASN A 91 0.42 -21.52 -17.55
N ARG A 92 1.41 -22.23 -18.12
CA ARG A 92 1.16 -23.47 -18.87
C ARG A 92 0.66 -24.58 -17.94
N LEU A 93 1.30 -24.73 -16.78
CA LEU A 93 0.92 -25.73 -15.77
C LEU A 93 -0.48 -25.45 -15.23
N ALA A 94 -0.78 -24.20 -14.89
CA ALA A 94 -2.09 -23.78 -14.41
C ALA A 94 -3.22 -24.09 -15.42
N LYS A 95 -2.97 -23.93 -16.74
CA LYS A 95 -3.92 -24.32 -17.79
C LYS A 95 -4.16 -25.83 -17.83
N LEU A 96 -3.11 -26.63 -17.65
CA LEU A 96 -3.21 -28.10 -17.63
C LEU A 96 -4.00 -28.58 -16.42
N VAL A 97 -3.68 -28.09 -15.22
CA VAL A 97 -4.40 -28.41 -13.98
C VAL A 97 -5.88 -28.04 -14.10
N LYS A 98 -6.18 -26.86 -14.64
CA LYS A 98 -7.57 -26.43 -14.85
C LYS A 98 -8.33 -27.29 -15.86
N LYS A 99 -7.63 -27.84 -16.87
CA LYS A 99 -8.24 -28.78 -17.83
C LYS A 99 -8.54 -30.11 -17.15
N GLU A 100 -7.60 -30.61 -16.37
CA GLU A 100 -7.73 -31.87 -15.63
C GLU A 100 -8.85 -31.82 -14.58
N SER A 101 -8.91 -30.75 -13.78
CA SER A 101 -9.98 -30.55 -12.81
C SER A 101 -11.39 -30.44 -13.41
N ARG A 102 -11.49 -30.05 -14.70
CA ARG A 102 -12.76 -30.02 -15.44
C ARG A 102 -13.17 -31.36 -16.02
N MET A 103 -12.22 -32.29 -16.20
CA MET A 103 -12.50 -33.64 -16.69
C MET A 103 -12.89 -34.59 -15.56
N GLN A 104 -12.61 -34.23 -14.30
CA GLN A 104 -12.95 -35.01 -13.10
C GLN A 104 -14.29 -34.63 -12.45
N ASN A 105 -14.96 -33.59 -12.94
CA ASN A 105 -16.31 -33.17 -12.51
C ASN A 105 -17.36 -33.59 -13.55
#